data_AF-A0A453FZK4-F1
#
_entry.id   AF-A0A453FZK4-F1
#
_cell.length_a   1.000
_cell.length_b   1.000
_cell.length_c   1.000
_cell.angle_alpha   90.00
_cell.angle_beta   90.00
_cell.angle_gamma   90.00
#
_symmetry.space_group_name_H-M   'P 1'
#
loop_
_entity.id
_entity.type
_entity.pdbx_description
1 polymer ?
#
loop_
_entity_poly.entity_id
_entity_poly.type
_entity_poly.pdbx_seq_one_letter_code
_entity_poly.pdbx_strand_id
1 'polypeptide(L)'
;FSSQVALSPRSRSFAVPQRGDEASQGKLAVMISAERSQSQSPRSPGAAAGAPFLSICVTDPVKMGTGVQSYISYRVITKTNLPEFEGAEKIVIRRYSDFEWLHDRLAEKYKGIFIPPLPEKNAVG
;
A
#
# COMPACT_ATOMS: atom_id res chain seq x y z
N PHE A 1 36.63 -32.16 -22.18
CA PHE A 1 36.16 -31.03 -23.01
C PHE A 1 35.03 -30.33 -22.26
N SER A 2 35.23 -29.58 -21.18
CA SER A 2 36.04 -28.35 -20.99
C SER A 2 35.87 -27.34 -22.12
N SER A 3 34.97 -26.38 -21.92
CA SER A 3 35.24 -24.94 -22.08
C SER A 3 34.03 -24.13 -21.60
N GLN A 4 34.21 -23.46 -20.46
CA GLN A 4 33.50 -22.23 -20.12
C GLN A 4 33.88 -21.14 -21.13
N VAL A 5 32.98 -20.21 -21.39
CA VAL A 5 33.32 -18.91 -22.00
C VAL A 5 32.81 -17.84 -21.05
N ALA A 6 33.73 -16.98 -20.63
CA ALA A 6 33.51 -15.94 -19.65
C ALA A 6 33.75 -14.55 -20.28
N LEU A 7 33.13 -13.54 -19.65
CA LEU A 7 33.47 -12.10 -19.59
C LEU A 7 33.14 -11.20 -20.79
N SER A 8 32.31 -10.17 -20.52
CA SER A 8 32.84 -8.80 -20.38
C SER A 8 31.85 -7.84 -19.67
N PRO A 9 32.36 -6.90 -18.85
CA PRO A 9 31.57 -5.92 -18.10
C PRO A 9 31.35 -4.64 -18.91
N ARG A 10 30.25 -3.93 -18.65
CA ARG A 10 30.07 -2.56 -19.18
C ARG A 10 29.84 -1.57 -18.05
N SER A 11 30.95 -1.06 -17.54
CA SER A 11 31.01 0.19 -16.77
C SER A 11 30.83 1.39 -17.69
N ARG A 12 30.10 2.41 -17.23
CA ARG A 12 30.35 3.85 -17.50
C ARG A 12 29.41 4.66 -16.60
N SER A 13 29.89 5.25 -15.51
CA SER A 13 30.69 6.49 -15.41
C SER A 13 29.80 7.72 -15.18
N PHE A 14 29.89 8.24 -13.96
CA PHE A 14 29.51 9.58 -13.49
C PHE A 14 30.37 10.67 -14.16
N ALA A 15 29.80 11.83 -14.53
CA ALA A 15 30.40 13.18 -14.44
C ALA A 15 29.41 14.26 -14.94
N VAL A 16 28.92 15.19 -14.09
CA VAL A 16 29.38 16.59 -13.79
C VAL A 16 28.63 17.67 -14.61
N PRO A 17 28.05 18.71 -13.96
CA PRO A 17 27.35 19.83 -14.62
C PRO A 17 28.32 20.95 -15.03
N GLN A 18 27.99 21.67 -16.11
CA GLN A 18 28.75 22.84 -16.59
C GLN A 18 27.84 24.08 -16.72
N ARG A 19 28.47 25.24 -16.51
CA ARG A 19 28.00 26.58 -16.10
C ARG A 19 28.24 27.60 -17.23
N GLY A 20 27.48 28.71 -17.23
CA GLY A 20 27.76 29.99 -17.95
C GLY A 20 26.73 30.26 -19.07
N ASP A 21 26.19 31.45 -19.32
CA ASP A 21 26.57 32.86 -19.07
C ASP A 21 25.28 33.74 -19.09
N GLU A 22 25.05 34.64 -18.13
CA GLU A 22 25.37 36.10 -18.15
C GLU A 22 24.53 36.96 -19.12
N ALA A 23 23.65 37.82 -18.57
CA ALA A 23 23.49 39.22 -18.99
C ALA A 23 22.53 40.00 -18.05
N SER A 24 23.04 41.14 -17.59
CA SER A 24 22.48 42.08 -16.63
C SER A 24 21.55 43.11 -17.30
N GLN A 25 20.55 43.65 -16.58
CA GLN A 25 20.44 45.09 -16.26
C GLN A 25 19.05 45.52 -15.76
N GLY A 26 19.03 46.04 -14.52
CA GLY A 26 18.47 47.34 -14.14
C GLY A 26 16.96 47.61 -14.25
N LYS A 27 16.29 47.73 -13.09
CA LYS A 27 15.62 48.99 -12.70
C LYS A 27 15.23 48.99 -11.21
N LEU A 28 15.76 49.97 -10.49
CA LEU A 28 15.36 50.34 -9.14
C LEU A 28 14.07 51.17 -9.24
N ALA A 29 13.00 50.75 -8.57
CA ALA A 29 11.86 51.60 -8.26
C ALA A 29 11.31 51.20 -6.89
N VAL A 30 11.67 51.99 -5.89
CA VAL A 30 10.92 52.21 -4.65
C VAL A 30 9.46 52.51 -5.01
N MET A 31 8.48 52.07 -4.20
CA MET A 31 7.43 52.87 -3.52
C MET A 31 6.43 51.92 -2.82
N ILE A 32 6.52 51.88 -1.49
CA ILE A 32 5.45 51.80 -0.49
C ILE A 32 4.00 51.53 -0.95
N SER A 33 3.38 50.49 -0.40
CA SER A 33 2.08 50.58 0.31
C SER A 33 1.77 49.29 1.07
N ALA A 34 1.35 49.46 2.32
CA ALA A 34 0.87 48.39 3.18
C ALA A 34 -0.49 47.89 2.69
N GLU A 35 -0.65 46.59 2.53
CA GLU A 35 -1.95 45.95 2.54
C GLU A 35 -1.89 44.74 3.48
N ARG A 36 -2.58 44.87 4.61
CA ARG A 36 -3.02 43.75 5.43
C ARG A 36 -3.80 42.79 4.53
N SER A 37 -3.45 41.51 4.48
CA SER A 37 -4.41 40.41 4.68
C SER A 37 -3.76 39.03 4.58
N GLN A 38 -4.00 38.26 5.63
CA GLN A 38 -4.11 36.79 5.69
C GLN A 38 -2.84 35.97 5.42
N SER A 39 -2.13 35.72 6.53
CA SER A 39 -1.56 34.43 6.92
C SER A 39 -2.05 33.24 6.08
N GLN A 40 -1.25 32.81 5.11
CA GLN A 40 -1.38 31.48 4.52
C GLN A 40 -0.31 30.60 5.14
N SER A 41 -0.70 29.95 6.24
CA SER A 41 -0.07 28.75 6.77
C SER A 41 0.18 27.73 5.64
N PRO A 42 1.29 26.98 5.68
CA PRO A 42 1.60 26.01 4.64
C PRO A 42 0.46 25.01 4.55
N ARG A 43 -0.26 25.00 3.42
CA ARG A 43 -1.28 23.99 3.14
C ARG A 43 -0.57 22.65 3.10
N SER A 44 -0.77 21.85 4.14
CA SER A 44 -0.38 20.44 4.17
C SER A 44 -0.94 19.75 2.92
N PRO A 45 -0.09 19.18 2.04
CA PRO A 45 -0.57 18.34 0.95
C PRO A 45 -1.01 17.01 1.57
N GLY A 46 -2.26 16.93 1.98
CA GLY A 46 -2.80 15.70 2.60
C GLY A 46 -4.31 15.67 2.80
N ALA A 47 -4.99 16.82 2.74
CA ALA A 47 -6.41 16.94 3.05
C ALA A 47 -7.36 16.57 1.88
N ALA A 48 -6.97 15.67 0.98
CA ALA A 48 -7.84 15.16 -0.09
C ALA A 48 -8.31 13.71 0.12
N ALA A 49 -7.71 12.98 1.07
CA ALA A 49 -8.22 11.69 1.50
C ALA A 49 -9.03 11.91 2.79
N GLY A 50 -10.27 11.43 2.83
CA GLY A 50 -11.08 11.47 4.06
C GLY A 50 -10.39 10.78 5.24
N ALA A 51 -11.02 10.78 6.42
CA ALA A 51 -10.49 10.09 7.61
C ALA A 51 -10.05 8.65 7.28
N PRO A 52 -8.94 8.15 7.86
CA PRO A 52 -8.45 6.80 7.58
C PRO A 52 -9.51 5.76 7.93
N PHE A 53 -9.80 4.85 7.01
CA PHE A 53 -10.77 3.78 7.20
C PHE A 53 -10.25 2.47 6.63
N LEU A 54 -10.69 1.36 7.24
CA LEU A 54 -10.49 0.01 6.73
C LEU A 54 -11.81 -0.75 6.89
N SER A 55 -12.40 -1.15 5.77
CA SER A 55 -13.64 -1.91 5.71
C SER A 55 -13.37 -3.25 5.04
N ILE A 56 -13.75 -4.35 5.69
CA ILE A 56 -13.57 -5.71 5.17
C ILE A 56 -14.93 -6.39 5.13
N CYS A 57 -15.29 -6.93 3.96
CA CYS A 57 -16.51 -7.69 3.74
C CYS A 57 -16.16 -9.09 3.27
N VAL A 58 -16.81 -10.11 3.83
CA VAL A 58 -16.70 -11.51 3.41
C VAL A 58 -18.05 -11.93 2.82
N THR A 59 -18.06 -12.30 1.54
CA THR A 59 -19.29 -12.56 0.78
C THR A 59 -19.11 -13.75 -0.17
N ASP A 60 -20.19 -14.12 -0.86
CA ASP A 60 -20.20 -15.09 -1.96
C ASP A 60 -19.57 -16.45 -1.60
N PRO A 61 -20.21 -17.22 -0.71
CA PRO A 61 -19.76 -18.58 -0.44
C PRO A 61 -19.91 -19.45 -1.69
N VAL A 62 -18.81 -20.05 -2.16
CA VAL A 62 -18.78 -20.92 -3.34
C VAL A 62 -18.13 -22.25 -3.00
N LYS A 63 -18.78 -23.36 -3.34
CA LYS A 63 -18.17 -24.68 -3.24
C LYS A 63 -17.14 -24.87 -4.36
N MET A 64 -15.90 -25.11 -3.98
CA MET A 64 -14.78 -25.39 -4.87
C MET A 64 -14.40 -26.87 -4.81
N GLY A 65 -14.05 -27.44 -5.96
CA GLY A 65 -13.63 -28.85 -6.07
C GLY A 65 -14.77 -29.86 -6.00
N THR A 66 -14.43 -31.14 -6.20
CA THR A 66 -15.36 -32.27 -6.20
C THR A 66 -14.93 -33.35 -5.21
N GLY A 67 -15.90 -34.11 -4.70
CA GLY A 67 -15.65 -35.20 -3.76
C GLY A 67 -15.08 -34.76 -2.41
N VAL A 68 -14.19 -35.59 -1.86
CA VAL A 68 -13.65 -35.48 -0.49
C VAL A 68 -12.74 -34.28 -0.24
N GLN A 69 -12.22 -33.65 -1.30
CA GLN A 69 -11.36 -32.47 -1.21
C GLN A 69 -12.11 -31.16 -1.52
N SER A 70 -13.45 -31.20 -1.57
CA SER A 70 -14.24 -29.99 -1.77
C SER A 70 -14.20 -29.08 -0.54
N TYR A 71 -14.20 -27.77 -0.76
CA TYR A 71 -14.18 -26.75 0.30
C TYR A 71 -15.04 -25.55 -0.08
N ILE A 72 -15.45 -24.75 0.90
CA ILE A 72 -16.13 -23.47 0.65
C ILE A 72 -15.08 -22.36 0.61
N SER A 73 -15.06 -21.63 -0.51
CA SER A 73 -14.31 -20.39 -0.66
C SER A 73 -15.24 -19.19 -0.47
N TYR A 74 -14.65 -18.07 -0.09
CA TYR A 74 -15.32 -16.80 0.15
C TYR A 74 -14.58 -15.71 -0.60
N ARG A 75 -15.34 -14.73 -1.10
CA ARG A 75 -14.81 -13.48 -1.63
C ARG A 75 -14.58 -12.51 -0.48
N VAL A 76 -13.33 -12.11 -0.27
CA VAL A 76 -12.95 -11.12 0.74
C VAL A 76 -12.61 -9.83 0.04
N ILE A 77 -13.41 -8.79 0.32
CA ILE A 77 -13.28 -7.46 -0.27
C ILE A 77 -12.78 -6.52 0.82
N THR A 78 -11.61 -5.93 0.60
CA THR A 78 -11.03 -4.91 1.47
C THR A 78 -11.14 -3.56 0.78
N LYS A 79 -11.80 -2.59 1.42
CA LYS A 79 -11.88 -1.20 0.98
C LYS A 79 -11.22 -0.30 2.02
N THR A 80 -10.31 0.55 1.58
CA THR A 80 -9.47 1.35 2.48
C THR A 80 -8.92 2.57 1.76
N ASN A 81 -8.60 3.63 2.50
CA ASN A 81 -7.80 4.76 2.01
C ASN A 81 -6.42 4.83 2.68
N LEU A 82 -6.05 3.78 3.42
CA LEU A 82 -4.77 3.66 4.09
C LEU A 82 -3.62 3.53 3.06
N PRO A 83 -2.53 4.30 3.21
CA PRO A 83 -1.44 4.32 2.23
C PRO A 83 -0.61 3.03 2.20
N GLU A 84 -0.72 2.17 3.22
CA GLU A 84 -0.01 0.88 3.27
C GLU A 84 -0.61 -0.17 2.32
N PHE A 85 -1.78 0.10 1.73
CA PHE A 85 -2.45 -0.81 0.82
C PHE A 85 -2.24 -0.39 -0.64
N GLU A 86 -2.09 -1.40 -1.50
CA GLU A 86 -1.97 -1.23 -2.95
C GLU A 86 -3.34 -0.90 -3.58
N GLY A 87 -3.82 0.33 -3.35
CA GLY A 87 -5.07 0.84 -3.90
C GLY A 87 -6.26 0.78 -2.95
N ALA A 88 -7.38 1.35 -3.42
CA ALA A 88 -8.55 1.59 -2.58
C ALA A 88 -9.44 0.35 -2.38
N GLU A 89 -9.34 -0.64 -3.25
CA GLU A 89 -10.12 -1.88 -3.20
C GLU A 89 -9.25 -3.08 -3.56
N LYS A 90 -9.29 -4.12 -2.73
CA LYS A 90 -8.61 -5.40 -2.96
C LYS A 90 -9.59 -6.54 -2.78
N ILE A 91 -9.63 -7.44 -3.76
CA ILE A 91 -10.48 -8.63 -3.75
C ILE A 91 -9.61 -9.88 -3.76
N VAL A 92 -9.84 -10.79 -2.82
CA VAL A 92 -9.15 -12.09 -2.77
C VAL A 92 -10.15 -13.22 -2.51
N ILE A 93 -9.82 -14.42 -2.97
CA ILE A 93 -10.59 -15.64 -2.68
C ILE A 93 -9.86 -16.42 -1.59
N ARG A 94 -10.57 -16.75 -0.51
CA ARG A 94 -10.01 -17.44 0.67
C ARG A 94 -10.95 -18.53 1.18
N ARG A 95 -10.41 -19.56 1.80
CA ARG A 95 -11.18 -20.62 2.48
C ARG A 95 -11.08 -20.49 3.99
N TYR A 96 -11.97 -21.17 4.73
CA TYR A 96 -11.99 -21.10 6.21
C TYR A 96 -10.62 -21.35 6.85
N SER A 97 -9.87 -22.35 6.37
CA SER A 97 -8.54 -22.68 6.92
C SER A 97 -7.49 -21.57 6.75
N ASP A 98 -7.68 -20.65 5.80
CA ASP A 98 -6.78 -19.49 5.67
C ASP A 98 -6.98 -18.52 6.85
N PHE A 99 -8.22 -18.39 7.35
CA PHE A 99 -8.53 -17.59 8.53
C PHE A 99 -8.04 -18.25 9.82
N GLU A 100 -8.13 -19.58 9.93
CA GLU A 100 -7.54 -20.35 11.05
C GLU A 100 -6.04 -20.09 11.13
N TRP A 101 -5.32 -20.27 10.01
CA TRP A 101 -3.89 -20.00 9.94
C TRP A 101 -3.55 -18.54 10.28
N LEU A 102 -4.34 -17.58 9.78
CA LEU A 102 -4.12 -16.16 10.09
C LEU A 102 -4.30 -15.88 11.58
N HIS A 103 -5.34 -16.43 12.21
CA HIS A 103 -5.60 -16.27 13.63
C HIS A 103 -4.45 -16.81 14.49
N ASP A 104 -4.01 -18.04 14.21
CA ASP A 104 -2.93 -18.68 14.95
C ASP A 104 -1.63 -17.87 14.80
N ARG A 105 -1.35 -17.40 13.58
CA ARG A 105 -0.17 -16.58 13.32
C ARG A 105 -0.20 -15.24 14.05
N LEU A 106 -1.37 -14.62 14.16
CA LEU A 106 -1.55 -13.39 14.92
C LEU A 106 -1.40 -13.64 16.43
N ALA A 107 -1.93 -14.75 16.94
CA ALA A 107 -1.87 -15.13 18.36
C ALA A 107 -0.43 -15.39 18.81
N GLU A 108 0.35 -16.06 17.97
CA GLU A 108 1.78 -16.30 18.22
C GLU A 108 2.60 -15.00 18.26
N LYS A 109 2.35 -14.11 17.28
CA LYS A 109 3.16 -12.90 17.08
C LYS A 109 2.84 -11.80 18.09
N TYR A 110 1.58 -11.65 18.47
CA TYR A 110 1.10 -10.56 19.33
C TYR A 110 0.56 -11.08 20.66
N LYS A 111 1.45 -11.67 21.46
CA LYS A 111 1.11 -12.17 22.80
C LYS A 111 0.59 -11.03 23.67
N GLY A 112 -0.57 -11.24 24.31
CA GLY A 112 -1.22 -10.24 25.16
C GLY A 112 -2.23 -9.33 24.44
N ILE A 113 -2.39 -9.47 23.11
CA ILE A 113 -3.50 -8.85 22.39
C ILE A 113 -4.66 -9.84 22.33
N PHE A 114 -5.87 -9.39 22.67
CA PHE A 114 -7.07 -10.20 22.56
C PHE A 114 -7.48 -10.33 21.09
N ILE A 115 -7.32 -11.53 20.53
CA ILE A 115 -7.78 -11.86 19.19
C ILE A 115 -9.16 -12.50 19.31
N PRO A 116 -10.16 -12.02 18.56
CA PRO A 116 -11.51 -12.56 18.65
C PRO A 116 -11.52 -14.04 18.24
N PRO A 117 -12.30 -14.89 18.93
CA PRO A 117 -12.43 -16.29 18.57
C PRO A 117 -13.04 -16.44 17.18
N LEU A 118 -12.56 -17.43 16.42
CA LEU A 118 -13.13 -17.74 15.11
C LEU A 118 -14.57 -18.23 15.26
N PRO A 119 -15.46 -17.92 14.30
CA PRO A 119 -16.77 -18.53 14.22
C PRO A 119 -16.65 -20.05 14.17
N GLU A 120 -17.58 -20.78 14.79
CA GLU A 120 -17.55 -22.24 14.72
C GLU A 120 -17.67 -22.72 13.26
N LYS A 121 -16.81 -23.67 12.89
CA LYS A 121 -16.93 -24.37 11.62
C LYS A 121 -18.19 -25.23 11.68
N ASN A 122 -19.27 -24.77 11.05
CA ASN A 122 -20.47 -25.58 10.86
C ASN A 122 -20.11 -26.83 10.04
N ALA A 123 -19.80 -27.93 10.72
CA ALA A 123 -19.78 -29.26 10.16
C ALA A 123 -21.23 -29.73 10.00
N VAL A 124 -22.01 -29.04 9.16
CA VAL A 124 -23.32 -29.55 8.74
C VAL A 124 -23.04 -30.55 7.62
N GLY A 125 -23.28 -31.82 7.94
CA GLY A 125 -23.00 -32.99 7.12
C GLY A 125 -23.93 -33.21 5.94
#